data_AF-A0A3B5XVX3-F1
#
_entry.id   AF-A0A3B5XVX3-F1
#
_cell.length_a   1.000
_cell.length_b   1.000
_cell.length_c   1.000
_cell.angle_alpha   90.00
_cell.angle_beta   90.00
_cell.angle_gamma   90.00
#
_symmetry.space_group_name_H-M   'P 1'
#
loop_
_entity.id
_entity.type
_entity.pdbx_description
1 polymer ?
#
loop_
_entity_poly.entity_id
_entity_poly.type
_entity_poly.pdbx_seq_one_letter_code
_entity_poly.pdbx_strand_id
1 'polypeptide(L)'
;MAVQPPNPASPVPLVRAANLGGWLVTEGWILPSLFDGIPNNDLRDDTQLQFRSVTQNAFIAAENGGGAALVANRASAFGWESFKLGRIDTNTFNFKVFNDQFVTIAGVNAVATAAMAGKTEMFQLLRNDVDKNRMRIRAPNGSFLQANKDGSMTANFGESTTWGDDDPSVFVVTIVNWVPSIFDGIPNKDLLDGTQLQFKSVTQNAFVAAENGGGAALVANRPSASGWESFKLWRINHNTFNFKVSNNQFVTVSGVNVVATASAPGQTETFQLVRSYGDKNRMRIRASNGSFLQANKDGSVTANFGESTTWGDNDPSVFAVNIVNGPQGEYQICNGYGKDMATQVMNNHWSTYIVETDFAFMAANSLNAVRIPVGWWIASDPNPPAPFVGGSLQALDIAFTWAERHNIHVIIDLHAAPGSQNPDAHSGGRDGSQTWGDSQIVQTVQVIDFLAARYAKRSRLLAVELMNEPVAPGVSLDSLKTYYQQGYNAVRRHSLTAYVIMSNRLSGFSLELLDFASQFDRVVLDMHYYALFDKKFDSFTVQDNIDYFNNFIASEINAINRPDGPLTFVGEWVAEWQVKDATKEDFQRFANAQMAVYRKATFGWAYWTYKNVNNHWSMQWMMDPYISLGNA
;
A
#
# COMPACT_ATOMS: atom_id res chain seq x y z
N MET A 1 -31.42 -12.16 48.13
CA MET A 1 -30.78 -10.83 48.09
C MET A 1 -30.98 -10.29 46.69
N ALA A 2 -31.63 -9.13 46.57
CA ALA A 2 -31.87 -8.50 45.28
C ALA A 2 -30.54 -8.10 44.63
N VAL A 3 -30.35 -8.47 43.38
CA VAL A 3 -29.22 -8.03 42.55
C VAL A 3 -29.44 -6.54 42.28
N GLN A 4 -28.49 -5.70 42.70
CA GLN A 4 -28.48 -4.28 42.36
C GLN A 4 -28.46 -4.12 40.82
N PRO A 5 -29.16 -3.13 40.26
CA PRO A 5 -29.01 -2.79 38.85
C PRO A 5 -27.54 -2.45 38.55
N PRO A 6 -27.02 -2.78 37.36
CA PRO A 6 -25.66 -2.44 36.98
C PRO A 6 -25.45 -0.93 37.14
N ASN A 7 -24.37 -0.59 37.85
CA ASN A 7 -23.82 0.76 38.00
C ASN A 7 -23.86 1.49 36.64
N PRO A 8 -24.30 2.76 36.53
CA PRO A 8 -24.25 3.48 35.25
C PRO A 8 -22.84 3.37 34.70
N ALA A 9 -22.71 2.77 33.52
CA ALA A 9 -21.44 2.55 32.87
C ALA A 9 -20.65 3.87 32.89
N SER A 10 -19.37 3.81 33.28
CA SER A 10 -18.47 4.96 33.12
C SER A 10 -18.65 5.54 31.71
N PRO A 11 -18.75 6.88 31.57
CA PRO A 11 -19.05 7.50 30.29
C PRO A 11 -18.07 7.00 29.23
N VAL A 12 -18.61 6.61 28.07
CA VAL A 12 -17.82 6.16 26.93
C VAL A 12 -16.82 7.27 26.59
N PRO A 13 -15.49 7.02 26.61
CA PRO A 13 -14.55 8.01 26.14
C PRO A 13 -14.82 8.23 24.66
N LEU A 14 -15.19 9.46 24.29
CA LEU A 14 -15.43 9.81 22.89
C LEU A 14 -14.15 9.54 22.09
N VAL A 15 -14.23 8.58 21.16
CA VAL A 15 -13.09 8.10 20.38
C VAL A 15 -12.65 9.20 19.41
N ARG A 16 -11.37 9.54 19.47
CA ARG A 16 -10.65 10.37 18.50
C ARG A 16 -9.44 9.56 18.07
N ALA A 17 -9.61 8.86 16.95
CA ALA A 17 -8.64 7.90 16.47
C ALA A 17 -8.02 8.27 15.13
N ALA A 18 -6.87 7.67 14.86
CA ALA A 18 -6.37 7.50 13.51
C ALA A 18 -6.39 6.00 13.18
N ASN A 19 -6.73 5.68 11.94
CA ASN A 19 -6.54 4.35 11.39
C ASN A 19 -5.05 4.13 11.12
N LEU A 20 -4.54 2.94 11.38
CA LEU A 20 -3.19 2.52 11.00
C LEU A 20 -3.23 1.74 9.67
N GLY A 21 -3.96 2.29 8.70
CA GLY A 21 -4.11 1.73 7.35
C GLY A 21 -2.77 1.62 6.63
N GLY A 22 -2.60 0.56 5.84
CA GLY A 22 -1.35 0.25 5.16
C GLY A 22 -0.30 -0.44 6.03
N TRP A 23 -0.53 -0.67 7.34
CA TRP A 23 0.46 -1.29 8.23
C TRP A 23 0.39 -2.83 8.27
N LEU A 24 -0.60 -3.41 8.98
CA LEU A 24 -0.76 -4.87 9.11
C LEU A 24 -1.70 -5.46 8.03
N VAL A 25 -2.26 -4.60 7.20
CA VAL A 25 -2.89 -4.90 5.92
C VAL A 25 -2.43 -3.82 4.94
N THR A 26 -1.70 -4.21 3.89
CA THR A 26 -1.10 -3.25 2.96
C THR A 26 -2.00 -2.89 1.78
N GLU A 27 -1.91 -1.64 1.32
CA GLU A 27 -2.54 -1.13 0.11
C GLU A 27 -1.54 -0.34 -0.74
N GLY A 28 -1.51 -0.61 -2.04
CA GLY A 28 -0.49 -0.07 -2.94
C GLY A 28 -0.60 1.42 -3.23
N TRP A 29 -1.72 2.06 -2.91
CA TRP A 29 -1.86 3.51 -3.03
C TRP A 29 -1.41 4.25 -1.77
N ILE A 30 -1.36 3.57 -0.62
CA ILE A 30 -0.77 4.06 0.64
C ILE A 30 0.74 3.83 0.54
N LEU A 31 1.37 4.56 -0.39
CA LEU A 31 2.80 4.45 -0.68
C LEU A 31 3.64 5.03 0.47
N PRO A 32 4.95 4.76 0.53
CA PRO A 32 5.79 5.41 1.51
C PRO A 32 5.74 6.95 1.35
N SER A 33 5.17 7.65 2.33
CA SER A 33 5.67 8.96 2.76
C SER A 33 5.70 8.94 4.27
N LEU A 34 6.86 9.27 4.82
CA LEU A 34 7.11 9.15 6.24
C LEU A 34 7.81 10.37 6.84
N PHE A 35 8.08 11.45 6.08
CA PHE A 35 9.30 12.20 6.38
C PHE A 35 9.31 13.73 6.15
N ASP A 36 8.16 14.35 5.93
CA ASP A 36 7.88 15.81 5.98
C ASP A 36 8.72 16.60 7.01
N GLY A 37 8.78 16.08 8.24
CA GLY A 37 9.36 16.78 9.39
C GLY A 37 10.84 16.47 9.67
N ILE A 38 11.54 15.68 8.86
CA ILE A 38 12.94 15.31 9.11
C ILE A 38 13.86 16.26 8.33
N PRO A 39 14.74 17.05 8.97
CA PRO A 39 15.75 17.81 8.25
C PRO A 39 16.59 16.89 7.35
N ASN A 40 16.79 17.28 6.08
CA ASN A 40 17.37 16.42 5.03
C ASN A 40 16.62 15.08 4.85
N ASN A 41 15.29 15.13 4.74
CA ASN A 41 14.45 13.94 4.57
C ASN A 41 14.66 13.18 3.26
N ASP A 42 15.31 13.80 2.29
CA ASP A 42 15.68 13.26 1.01
C ASP A 42 17.07 12.58 1.05
N LEU A 43 17.78 12.61 2.20
CA LEU A 43 19.04 11.92 2.49
C LEU A 43 18.83 10.89 3.61
N ARG A 44 18.41 9.67 3.27
CA ARG A 44 18.09 8.59 4.22
C ARG A 44 19.02 7.41 4.05
N ASP A 45 18.97 6.48 5.00
CA ASP A 45 19.56 5.17 4.80
C ASP A 45 19.13 4.59 3.45
N ASP A 46 20.11 4.09 2.71
CA ASP A 46 20.03 3.54 1.36
C ASP A 46 19.58 4.51 0.24
N THR A 47 19.38 5.80 0.53
CA THR A 47 19.24 6.82 -0.52
C THR A 47 20.48 6.79 -1.41
N GLN A 48 20.26 6.75 -2.73
CA GLN A 48 21.34 6.80 -3.71
C GLN A 48 21.56 8.22 -4.20
N LEU A 49 22.81 8.69 -4.10
CA LEU A 49 23.26 9.98 -4.60
C LEU A 49 24.22 9.81 -5.76
N GLN A 50 24.17 10.75 -6.69
CA GLN A 50 25.20 10.98 -7.71
C GLN A 50 25.75 12.39 -7.52
N PHE A 51 27.08 12.52 -7.53
CA PHE A 51 27.77 13.79 -7.35
C PHE A 51 28.43 14.21 -8.65
N ARG A 52 28.12 15.40 -9.15
CA ARG A 52 28.79 16.02 -10.31
C ARG A 52 29.62 17.20 -9.87
N SER A 53 30.93 17.14 -10.10
CA SER A 53 31.83 18.27 -9.86
C SER A 53 31.48 19.43 -10.79
N VAL A 54 31.36 20.64 -10.25
CA VAL A 54 31.07 21.83 -11.05
C VAL A 54 32.29 22.30 -11.86
N THR A 55 33.50 22.15 -11.32
CA THR A 55 34.74 22.55 -12.01
C THR A 55 35.18 21.56 -13.08
N GLN A 56 34.98 20.26 -12.84
CA GLN A 56 35.32 19.21 -13.83
C GLN A 56 34.16 18.92 -14.79
N ASN A 57 32.95 19.39 -14.46
CA ASN A 57 31.71 19.09 -15.17
C ASN A 57 31.45 17.57 -15.34
N ALA A 58 31.95 16.76 -14.40
CA ALA A 58 31.98 15.30 -14.45
C ALA A 58 31.48 14.67 -13.15
N PHE A 59 30.87 13.49 -13.25
CA PHE A 59 30.42 12.69 -12.12
C PHE A 59 31.60 12.00 -11.43
N ILE A 60 31.50 11.92 -10.10
CA ILE A 60 32.40 11.12 -9.26
C ILE A 60 32.04 9.65 -9.45
N ALA A 61 33.04 8.82 -9.74
CA ALA A 61 32.92 7.38 -9.79
C ALA A 61 33.82 6.73 -8.73
N ALA A 62 33.32 5.65 -8.12
CA ALA A 62 34.17 4.68 -7.46
C ALA A 62 34.73 3.72 -8.52
N GLU A 63 36.01 3.87 -8.85
CA GLU A 63 36.63 3.06 -9.89
C GLU A 63 36.52 1.56 -9.57
N ASN A 64 36.24 0.75 -10.59
CA ASN A 64 35.90 -0.68 -10.49
C ASN A 64 34.64 -1.01 -9.66
N GLY A 65 33.81 0.00 -9.33
CA GLY A 65 32.66 -0.15 -8.46
C GLY A 65 32.99 -0.24 -6.96
N GLY A 66 34.28 -0.15 -6.60
CA GLY A 66 34.78 -0.30 -5.24
C GLY A 66 36.17 -0.94 -5.22
N GLY A 67 36.99 -0.57 -4.22
CA GLY A 67 38.32 -1.11 -3.98
C GLY A 67 39.44 -0.22 -4.50
N ALA A 68 39.11 0.98 -4.99
CA ALA A 68 40.04 1.93 -5.58
C ALA A 68 39.70 3.39 -5.20
N ALA A 69 40.37 4.34 -5.84
CA ALA A 69 40.16 5.77 -5.64
C ALA A 69 38.81 6.26 -6.21
N LEU A 70 38.31 7.36 -5.65
CA LEU A 70 37.22 8.13 -6.25
C LEU A 70 37.79 9.11 -7.28
N VAL A 71 37.14 9.21 -8.45
CA VAL A 71 37.58 10.06 -9.56
C VAL A 71 36.38 10.77 -10.21
N ALA A 72 36.46 12.08 -10.39
CA ALA A 72 35.47 12.90 -11.09
C ALA A 72 35.80 12.98 -12.60
N ASN A 73 35.51 11.92 -13.35
CA ASN A 73 35.89 11.79 -14.77
C ASN A 73 34.75 11.33 -15.70
N ARG A 74 33.53 11.10 -15.18
CA ARG A 74 32.43 10.52 -15.98
C ARG A 74 31.51 11.59 -16.53
N ALA A 75 31.23 11.55 -17.84
CA ALA A 75 30.28 12.48 -18.48
C ALA A 75 28.80 12.16 -18.15
N SER A 76 28.53 10.94 -17.66
CA SER A 76 27.20 10.40 -17.36
C SER A 76 27.29 9.42 -16.19
N ALA A 77 26.21 9.26 -15.44
CA ALA A 77 26.20 8.45 -14.22
C ALA A 77 25.31 7.21 -14.36
N PHE A 78 25.83 6.08 -13.88
CA PHE A 78 25.17 4.77 -13.80
C PHE A 78 25.48 4.12 -12.44
N GLY A 79 25.97 2.88 -12.42
CA GLY A 79 26.19 2.12 -11.19
C GLY A 79 27.37 2.58 -10.35
N TRP A 80 28.50 2.92 -10.96
CA TRP A 80 29.74 3.25 -10.23
C TRP A 80 29.77 4.69 -9.72
N GLU A 81 28.92 5.53 -10.29
CA GLU A 81 28.74 6.94 -9.93
C GLU A 81 27.65 7.12 -8.85
N SER A 82 27.03 6.02 -8.41
CA SER A 82 25.94 6.03 -7.42
C SER A 82 26.43 5.56 -6.05
N PHE A 83 26.11 6.35 -5.02
CA PHE A 83 26.54 6.14 -3.64
C PHE A 83 25.33 5.99 -2.74
N LYS A 84 25.18 4.84 -2.07
CA LYS A 84 24.15 4.62 -1.05
C LYS A 84 24.56 5.28 0.26
N LEU A 85 23.66 6.01 0.89
CA LEU A 85 23.91 6.62 2.19
C LEU A 85 23.66 5.64 3.33
N GLY A 86 24.48 5.68 4.37
CA GLY A 86 24.11 5.24 5.71
C GLY A 86 24.07 6.46 6.63
N ARG A 87 22.88 6.89 7.03
CA ARG A 87 22.63 8.05 7.87
C ARG A 87 23.07 7.77 9.30
N ILE A 88 23.87 8.66 9.85
CA ILE A 88 24.35 8.61 11.24
C ILE A 88 23.59 9.62 12.09
N ASP A 89 23.44 10.85 11.56
CA ASP A 89 22.63 11.90 12.17
C ASP A 89 22.00 12.82 11.10
N THR A 90 21.68 14.07 11.43
CA THR A 90 21.06 15.04 10.51
C THR A 90 21.94 15.39 9.30
N ASN A 91 23.25 15.52 9.50
CA ASN A 91 24.20 15.96 8.47
C ASN A 91 25.33 14.96 8.23
N THR A 92 25.49 13.95 9.07
CA THR A 92 26.58 12.98 9.00
C THR A 92 26.11 11.65 8.40
N PHE A 93 26.85 11.14 7.42
CA PHE A 93 26.54 9.96 6.64
C PHE A 93 27.81 9.15 6.34
N ASN A 94 27.66 7.86 6.10
CA ASN A 94 28.64 7.06 5.36
C ASN A 94 28.16 6.87 3.92
N PHE A 95 29.10 6.61 3.00
CA PHE A 95 28.80 6.35 1.60
C PHE A 95 29.24 4.94 1.24
N LYS A 96 28.31 4.13 0.76
CA LYS A 96 28.55 2.78 0.27
C LYS A 96 28.48 2.76 -1.26
N VAL A 97 29.50 2.20 -1.90
CA VAL A 97 29.62 2.13 -3.36
C VAL A 97 29.07 0.81 -3.92
N PHE A 98 29.10 0.66 -5.24
CA PHE A 98 28.49 -0.46 -5.97
C PHE A 98 28.87 -1.86 -5.44
N ASN A 99 30.14 -2.11 -5.11
CA ASN A 99 30.65 -3.38 -4.57
C ASN A 99 30.56 -3.45 -3.04
N ASP A 100 29.63 -2.72 -2.43
CA ASP A 100 29.36 -2.71 -0.99
C ASP A 100 30.51 -2.24 -0.08
N GLN A 101 31.55 -1.60 -0.64
CA GLN A 101 32.61 -0.96 0.14
C GLN A 101 32.24 0.47 0.54
N PHE A 102 32.83 0.96 1.63
CA PHE A 102 32.62 2.31 2.14
C PHE A 102 33.72 3.26 1.69
N VAL A 103 33.34 4.51 1.45
CA VAL A 103 34.26 5.61 1.19
C VAL A 103 35.01 5.98 2.48
N THR A 104 36.32 6.17 2.38
CA THR A 104 37.22 6.58 3.45
C THR A 104 38.33 7.48 2.91
N ILE A 105 39.13 8.09 3.79
CA ILE A 105 40.27 8.94 3.40
C ILE A 105 41.60 8.21 3.68
N ALA A 106 42.34 7.90 2.61
CA ALA A 106 43.68 7.35 2.69
C ALA A 106 44.72 8.47 2.49
N GLY A 107 45.27 8.97 3.60
CA GLY A 107 46.11 10.17 3.60
C GLY A 107 45.28 11.42 3.31
N VAL A 108 45.28 11.86 2.05
CA VAL A 108 44.37 12.93 1.56
C VAL A 108 43.44 12.44 0.45
N ASN A 109 43.60 11.20 -0.04
CA ASN A 109 42.83 10.70 -1.17
C ASN A 109 41.51 10.09 -0.69
N ALA A 110 40.41 10.42 -1.37
CA ALA A 110 39.15 9.73 -1.15
C ALA A 110 39.15 8.38 -1.90
N VAL A 111 38.94 7.30 -1.18
CA VAL A 111 38.99 5.92 -1.70
C VAL A 111 37.79 5.12 -1.20
N ALA A 112 37.35 4.11 -1.95
CA ALA A 112 36.22 3.25 -1.58
C ALA A 112 36.68 1.83 -1.22
N THR A 113 37.51 1.69 -0.19
CA THR A 113 38.20 0.43 0.14
C THR A 113 37.74 -0.23 1.44
N ALA A 114 37.00 0.47 2.29
CA ALA A 114 36.63 -0.03 3.60
C ALA A 114 35.51 -1.08 3.53
N ALA A 115 35.65 -2.20 4.23
CA ALA A 115 34.64 -3.27 4.25
C ALA A 115 33.51 -3.04 5.27
N MET A 116 33.72 -2.16 6.25
CA MET A 116 32.75 -1.79 7.28
C MET A 116 32.84 -0.29 7.55
N ALA A 117 31.71 0.34 7.92
CA ALA A 117 31.69 1.73 8.32
C ALA A 117 32.16 1.91 9.78
N GLY A 118 33.09 2.83 9.99
CA GLY A 118 33.55 3.28 11.31
C GLY A 118 33.71 4.80 11.35
N LYS A 119 34.51 5.31 12.31
CA LYS A 119 34.68 6.76 12.49
C LYS A 119 35.34 7.46 11.28
N THR A 120 36.12 6.74 10.50
CA THR A 120 36.85 7.25 9.32
C THR A 120 36.00 7.27 8.05
N GLU A 121 34.80 6.70 8.10
CA GLU A 121 33.84 6.65 6.98
C GLU A 121 32.67 7.62 7.20
N MET A 122 32.80 8.56 8.15
CA MET A 122 31.76 9.54 8.49
C MET A 122 32.02 10.88 7.80
N PHE A 123 31.12 11.27 6.90
CA PHE A 123 31.19 12.49 6.11
C PHE A 123 30.01 13.39 6.42
N GLN A 124 30.23 14.70 6.50
CA GLN A 124 29.15 15.66 6.65
C GLN A 124 28.73 16.20 5.28
N LEU A 125 27.44 16.12 4.94
CA LEU A 125 26.90 16.80 3.77
C LEU A 125 26.37 18.18 4.19
N LEU A 126 26.90 19.22 3.56
CA LEU A 126 26.48 20.61 3.75
C LEU A 126 25.76 21.07 2.49
N ARG A 127 24.51 21.51 2.63
CA ARG A 127 23.70 22.06 1.53
C ARG A 127 23.86 23.57 1.42
N ASN A 128 23.78 24.09 0.22
CA ASN A 128 23.58 25.51 -0.01
C ASN A 128 22.12 25.89 0.34
N ASP A 129 21.94 27.05 1.00
CA ASP A 129 20.63 27.51 1.46
C ASP A 129 19.71 27.98 0.32
N VAL A 130 20.28 28.34 -0.84
CA VAL A 130 19.56 28.84 -2.02
C VAL A 130 19.28 27.71 -3.02
N ASP A 131 20.31 26.93 -3.37
CA ASP A 131 20.19 25.76 -4.26
C ASP A 131 20.52 24.48 -3.49
N LYS A 132 19.48 23.79 -3.01
CA LYS A 132 19.62 22.59 -2.18
C LYS A 132 20.29 21.40 -2.89
N ASN A 133 20.45 21.45 -4.21
CA ASN A 133 21.16 20.42 -4.97
C ASN A 133 22.67 20.70 -5.03
N ARG A 134 23.14 21.88 -4.62
CA ARG A 134 24.57 22.17 -4.46
C ARG A 134 25.01 21.81 -3.06
N MET A 135 25.98 20.90 -2.97
CA MET A 135 26.49 20.40 -1.71
C MET A 135 28.01 20.42 -1.64
N ARG A 136 28.51 20.48 -0.40
CA ARG A 136 29.89 20.15 -0.04
C ARG A 136 29.91 18.92 0.84
N ILE A 137 31.02 18.18 0.78
CA ILE A 137 31.23 16.99 1.58
C ILE A 137 32.43 17.23 2.49
N ARG A 138 32.21 17.39 3.80
CA ARG A 138 33.31 17.47 4.78
C ARG A 138 33.72 16.07 5.20
N ALA A 139 35.00 15.76 5.03
CA ALA A 139 35.59 14.48 5.40
C ALA A 139 35.87 14.40 6.91
N PRO A 140 36.09 13.19 7.46
CA PRO A 140 36.37 13.02 8.90
C PRO A 140 37.65 13.71 9.38
N ASN A 141 38.57 14.07 8.47
CA ASN A 141 39.77 14.86 8.79
C ASN A 141 39.51 16.37 8.92
N GLY A 142 38.25 16.82 8.74
CA GLY A 142 37.81 18.21 8.90
C GLY A 142 37.84 19.04 7.61
N SER A 143 38.50 18.57 6.55
CA SER A 143 38.58 19.28 5.26
C SER A 143 37.42 18.93 4.33
N PHE A 144 37.14 19.79 3.35
CA PHE A 144 36.19 19.46 2.28
C PHE A 144 36.84 18.56 1.22
N LEU A 145 36.02 17.69 0.63
CA LEU A 145 36.37 17.01 -0.61
C LEU A 145 36.46 18.02 -1.75
N GLN A 146 37.46 17.88 -2.61
CA GLN A 146 37.62 18.61 -3.85
C GLN A 146 37.87 17.68 -5.02
N ALA A 147 37.38 18.07 -6.20
CA ALA A 147 37.78 17.48 -7.47
C ALA A 147 38.94 18.29 -8.07
N ASN A 148 40.10 17.64 -8.22
CA ASN A 148 41.29 18.25 -8.82
C ASN A 148 41.16 18.33 -10.35
N LYS A 149 42.02 19.13 -10.98
CA LYS A 149 42.07 19.30 -12.45
C LYS A 149 42.38 17.99 -13.20
N ASP A 150 42.98 17.01 -12.52
CA ASP A 150 43.24 15.68 -13.08
C ASP A 150 42.09 14.69 -12.80
N GLY A 151 40.98 15.16 -12.22
CA GLY A 151 39.83 14.36 -11.82
C GLY A 151 39.99 13.65 -10.48
N SER A 152 41.16 13.65 -9.84
CA SER A 152 41.34 12.98 -8.55
C SER A 152 40.52 13.66 -7.45
N MET A 153 39.99 12.85 -6.52
CA MET A 153 39.22 13.34 -5.37
C MET A 153 40.08 13.37 -4.10
N THR A 154 40.26 14.54 -3.49
CA THR A 154 41.06 14.71 -2.27
C THR A 154 40.31 15.45 -1.16
N ALA A 155 40.68 15.19 0.10
CA ALA A 155 40.09 15.75 1.32
C ALA A 155 41.05 16.71 2.02
N ASN A 156 41.41 17.80 1.35
CA ASN A 156 42.38 18.79 1.86
C ASN A 156 41.98 20.24 1.50
N PHE A 157 40.74 20.45 1.05
CA PHE A 157 40.24 21.79 0.77
C PHE A 157 39.80 22.48 2.07
N GLY A 158 40.20 23.73 2.24
CA GLY A 158 39.87 24.54 3.42
C GLY A 158 38.44 25.07 3.40
N GLU A 159 38.08 25.83 4.43
CA GLU A 159 36.81 26.56 4.47
C GLU A 159 36.69 27.55 3.30
N SER A 160 35.52 27.61 2.69
CA SER A 160 35.22 28.51 1.57
C SER A 160 33.81 29.07 1.73
N THR A 161 33.55 30.27 1.21
CA THR A 161 32.25 30.94 1.27
C THR A 161 31.55 30.99 -0.10
N THR A 162 32.23 30.60 -1.17
CA THR A 162 31.72 30.65 -2.55
C THR A 162 31.06 29.33 -2.97
N TRP A 163 29.92 29.37 -3.65
CA TRP A 163 29.23 28.15 -4.14
C TRP A 163 29.16 28.06 -5.67
N GLY A 164 29.97 28.89 -6.34
CA GLY A 164 30.01 29.05 -7.78
C GLY A 164 30.60 27.83 -8.51
N ASP A 165 30.49 27.85 -9.83
CA ASP A 165 30.98 26.78 -10.70
C ASP A 165 32.51 26.71 -10.80
N ASP A 166 33.20 27.66 -10.18
CA ASP A 166 34.65 27.75 -10.06
C ASP A 166 35.21 27.15 -8.75
N ASP A 167 34.36 26.77 -7.79
CA ASP A 167 34.78 26.17 -6.52
C ASP A 167 34.92 24.64 -6.64
N PRO A 168 36.14 24.07 -6.52
CA PRO A 168 36.37 22.64 -6.73
C PRO A 168 35.80 21.75 -5.62
N SER A 169 35.33 22.34 -4.52
CA SER A 169 34.66 21.62 -3.42
C SER A 169 33.15 21.47 -3.59
N VAL A 170 32.55 22.11 -4.61
CA VAL A 170 31.11 22.13 -4.83
C VAL A 170 30.70 21.03 -5.80
N PHE A 171 29.65 20.28 -5.42
CA PHE A 171 29.05 19.24 -6.23
C PHE A 171 27.57 19.53 -6.45
N VAL A 172 27.10 19.34 -7.68
CA VAL A 172 25.67 19.21 -7.95
C VAL A 172 25.28 17.77 -7.66
N VAL A 173 24.31 17.58 -6.77
CA VAL A 173 23.87 16.28 -6.26
C VAL A 173 22.52 15.93 -6.85
N THR A 174 22.46 14.76 -7.47
CA THR A 174 21.21 14.16 -7.94
C THR A 174 20.83 13.03 -7.01
N ILE A 175 19.59 13.05 -6.51
CA ILE A 175 19.01 11.95 -5.73
C ILE A 175 18.40 10.98 -6.74
N VAL A 176 18.90 9.76 -6.76
CA VAL A 176 18.59 8.77 -7.81
C VAL A 176 17.36 7.93 -7.44
N ASN A 177 17.06 7.76 -6.14
CA ASN A 177 15.88 7.02 -5.65
C ASN A 177 15.12 7.76 -4.54
N TRP A 178 13.84 8.04 -4.80
CA TRP A 178 12.76 8.42 -3.85
C TRP A 178 12.09 7.12 -3.35
N VAL A 179 11.60 7.07 -2.11
CA VAL A 179 11.26 5.79 -1.42
C VAL A 179 10.34 4.93 -2.30
N PRO A 180 10.84 3.81 -2.86
CA PRO A 180 10.11 3.04 -3.85
C PRO A 180 8.90 2.36 -3.20
N SER A 181 7.83 2.22 -3.98
CA SER A 181 6.69 1.39 -3.58
C SER A 181 7.19 0.01 -3.15
N ILE A 182 6.58 -0.58 -2.12
CA ILE A 182 6.89 -1.98 -1.75
C ILE A 182 6.64 -2.95 -2.92
N PHE A 183 5.92 -2.54 -3.96
CA PHE A 183 5.71 -3.30 -5.20
C PHE A 183 6.84 -3.17 -6.23
N ASP A 184 7.74 -2.19 -6.10
CA ASP A 184 8.69 -1.82 -7.17
C ASP A 184 9.76 -2.88 -7.45
N GLY A 185 10.12 -3.67 -6.43
CA GLY A 185 11.07 -4.78 -6.56
C GLY A 185 10.49 -6.05 -7.19
N ILE A 186 9.18 -6.11 -7.44
CA ILE A 186 8.53 -7.32 -7.98
C ILE A 186 8.84 -7.46 -9.49
N PRO A 187 9.41 -8.59 -9.94
CA PRO A 187 9.61 -8.83 -11.38
C PRO A 187 8.27 -8.83 -12.12
N ASN A 188 8.15 -8.10 -13.23
CA ASN A 188 6.88 -7.88 -13.94
C ASN A 188 5.76 -7.43 -12.98
N LYS A 189 6.01 -6.40 -12.15
CA LYS A 189 5.06 -5.81 -11.20
C LYS A 189 3.78 -5.26 -11.83
N ASP A 190 3.76 -5.09 -13.14
CA ASP A 190 2.59 -4.73 -13.93
C ASP A 190 1.72 -5.95 -14.31
N LEU A 191 2.13 -7.18 -13.94
CA LEU A 191 1.41 -8.45 -14.13
C LEU A 191 1.23 -9.20 -12.80
N LEU A 192 0.61 -8.55 -11.82
CA LEU A 192 0.30 -9.18 -10.52
C LEU A 192 -1.01 -9.95 -10.60
N ASP A 193 -1.34 -10.73 -9.56
CA ASP A 193 -2.66 -11.37 -9.49
C ASP A 193 -3.77 -10.32 -9.58
N GLY A 194 -4.82 -10.65 -10.33
CA GLY A 194 -5.95 -9.76 -10.56
C GLY A 194 -5.72 -8.72 -11.63
N THR A 195 -4.49 -8.50 -12.11
CA THR A 195 -4.25 -7.60 -13.25
C THR A 195 -5.11 -8.05 -14.44
N GLN A 196 -5.87 -7.12 -15.00
CA GLN A 196 -6.69 -7.32 -16.18
C GLN A 196 -5.89 -6.98 -17.44
N LEU A 197 -5.78 -7.96 -18.32
CA LEU A 197 -5.15 -7.81 -19.63
C LEU A 197 -6.20 -7.88 -20.74
N GLN A 198 -5.98 -7.09 -21.79
CA GLN A 198 -6.70 -7.22 -23.06
C GLN A 198 -5.69 -7.50 -24.16
N PHE A 199 -5.93 -8.55 -24.94
CA PHE A 199 -5.04 -8.97 -26.02
C PHE A 199 -5.62 -8.56 -27.36
N LYS A 200 -4.89 -7.77 -28.13
CA LYS A 200 -5.24 -7.41 -29.51
C LYS A 200 -4.31 -8.11 -30.48
N SER A 201 -4.87 -8.97 -31.33
CA SER A 201 -4.11 -9.57 -32.43
C SER A 201 -3.62 -8.48 -33.38
N VAL A 202 -2.32 -8.48 -33.66
CA VAL A 202 -1.72 -7.50 -34.59
C VAL A 202 -2.05 -7.81 -36.05
N THR A 203 -2.26 -9.09 -36.40
CA THR A 203 -2.62 -9.50 -37.77
C THR A 203 -4.11 -9.32 -38.07
N GLN A 204 -4.99 -9.57 -37.09
CA GLN A 204 -6.43 -9.39 -37.25
C GLN A 204 -6.89 -7.96 -36.91
N ASN A 205 -6.03 -7.16 -36.27
CA ASN A 205 -6.37 -5.86 -35.70
C ASN A 205 -7.61 -5.90 -34.80
N ALA A 206 -7.79 -7.00 -34.07
CA ALA A 206 -8.99 -7.30 -33.29
C ALA A 206 -8.63 -7.87 -31.92
N PHE A 207 -9.42 -7.54 -30.90
CA PHE A 207 -9.31 -8.05 -29.55
C PHE A 207 -9.79 -9.49 -29.44
N VAL A 208 -9.09 -10.25 -28.59
CA VAL A 208 -9.45 -11.60 -28.18
C VAL A 208 -10.59 -11.50 -27.16
N ALA A 209 -11.67 -12.24 -27.38
CA ALA A 209 -12.79 -12.38 -26.47
C ALA A 209 -12.95 -13.83 -26.03
N ALA A 210 -13.34 -14.01 -24.76
CA ALA A 210 -13.92 -15.26 -24.29
C ALA A 210 -15.43 -15.22 -24.59
N GLU A 211 -15.89 -16.03 -25.55
CA GLU A 211 -17.30 -16.00 -25.95
C GLU A 211 -18.22 -16.31 -24.77
N ASN A 212 -19.35 -15.59 -24.71
CA ASN A 212 -20.32 -15.59 -23.60
C ASN A 212 -19.75 -15.18 -22.24
N GLY A 213 -18.55 -14.58 -22.20
CA GLY A 213 -17.83 -14.27 -20.96
C GLY A 213 -17.18 -15.49 -20.30
N GLY A 214 -17.23 -16.66 -20.96
CA GLY A 214 -16.83 -17.97 -20.45
C GLY A 214 -17.80 -19.07 -20.90
N GLY A 215 -17.27 -20.28 -21.08
CA GLY A 215 -18.02 -21.48 -21.43
C GLY A 215 -17.89 -21.87 -22.90
N ALA A 216 -17.11 -21.10 -23.68
CA ALA A 216 -16.94 -21.29 -25.11
C ALA A 216 -15.50 -20.96 -25.56
N ALA A 217 -15.28 -20.87 -26.87
CA ALA A 217 -13.98 -20.62 -27.48
C ALA A 217 -13.47 -19.19 -27.25
N LEU A 218 -12.15 -19.02 -27.38
CA LEU A 218 -11.53 -17.71 -27.55
C LEU A 218 -11.48 -17.34 -29.04
N VAL A 219 -11.91 -16.11 -29.36
CA VAL A 219 -11.94 -15.59 -30.73
C VAL A 219 -11.35 -14.18 -30.80
N ALA A 220 -10.54 -13.89 -31.81
CA ALA A 220 -9.89 -12.61 -32.06
C ALA A 220 -10.64 -11.81 -33.14
N ASN A 221 -11.84 -11.32 -32.82
CA ASN A 221 -12.73 -10.68 -33.80
C ASN A 221 -13.40 -9.38 -33.30
N ARG A 222 -13.03 -8.90 -32.10
CA ARG A 222 -13.68 -7.72 -31.50
C ARG A 222 -12.97 -6.43 -31.88
N PRO A 223 -13.67 -5.39 -32.36
CA PRO A 223 -13.04 -4.13 -32.74
C PRO A 223 -12.64 -3.28 -31.52
N SER A 224 -13.28 -3.49 -30.37
CA SER A 224 -13.04 -2.81 -29.10
C SER A 224 -13.09 -3.81 -27.95
N ALA A 225 -12.52 -3.44 -26.80
CA ALA A 225 -12.49 -4.27 -25.60
C ALA A 225 -13.43 -3.73 -24.51
N SER A 226 -14.13 -4.63 -23.83
CA SER A 226 -14.94 -4.39 -22.65
C SER A 226 -14.80 -5.58 -21.68
N GLY A 227 -15.89 -6.15 -21.19
CA GLY A 227 -15.87 -7.25 -20.23
C GLY A 227 -15.30 -8.56 -20.76
N TRP A 228 -15.78 -9.04 -21.92
CA TRP A 228 -15.42 -10.37 -22.45
C TRP A 228 -14.01 -10.43 -23.05
N GLU A 229 -13.44 -9.27 -23.38
CA GLU A 229 -12.08 -9.12 -23.90
C GLU A 229 -11.04 -8.91 -22.79
N SER A 230 -11.47 -8.91 -21.53
CA SER A 230 -10.62 -8.68 -20.36
C SER A 230 -10.37 -9.98 -19.59
N PHE A 231 -9.10 -10.28 -19.35
CA PHE A 231 -8.64 -11.51 -18.72
C PHE A 231 -7.88 -11.18 -17.43
N LYS A 232 -8.36 -11.69 -16.29
CA LYS A 232 -7.69 -11.54 -15.00
C LYS A 232 -6.54 -12.55 -14.88
N LEU A 233 -5.38 -12.07 -14.44
CA LEU A 233 -4.22 -12.92 -14.18
C LEU A 233 -4.35 -13.65 -12.85
N TRP A 234 -4.09 -14.95 -12.86
CA TRP A 234 -3.72 -15.73 -11.69
C TRP A 234 -2.24 -16.08 -11.83
N ARG A 235 -1.39 -15.38 -11.07
CA ARG A 235 0.06 -15.49 -11.18
C ARG A 235 0.56 -16.75 -10.48
N ILE A 236 1.36 -17.54 -11.22
CA ILE A 236 2.07 -18.69 -10.69
C ILE A 236 3.51 -18.30 -10.37
N ASN A 237 4.14 -17.53 -11.25
CA ASN A 237 5.47 -16.92 -11.04
C ASN A 237 5.61 -15.67 -11.93
N HIS A 238 6.84 -15.13 -12.07
CA HIS A 238 7.08 -13.89 -12.80
C HIS A 238 6.69 -13.88 -14.29
N ASN A 239 6.58 -15.03 -14.95
CA ASN A 239 6.18 -15.10 -16.36
C ASN A 239 5.07 -16.12 -16.65
N THR A 240 4.61 -16.88 -15.65
CA THR A 240 3.65 -17.97 -15.81
C THR A 240 2.34 -17.64 -15.09
N PHE A 241 1.23 -17.82 -15.79
CA PHE A 241 -0.10 -17.37 -15.37
C PHE A 241 -1.20 -18.36 -15.79
N ASN A 242 -2.33 -18.32 -15.08
CA ASN A 242 -3.62 -18.72 -15.62
C ASN A 242 -4.42 -17.46 -15.98
N PHE A 243 -5.32 -17.56 -16.97
CA PHE A 243 -6.21 -16.47 -17.35
C PHE A 243 -7.65 -16.81 -16.93
N LYS A 244 -8.24 -15.95 -16.11
CA LYS A 244 -9.63 -16.07 -15.65
C LYS A 244 -10.52 -15.06 -16.38
N VAL A 245 -11.67 -15.52 -16.87
CA VAL A 245 -12.62 -14.72 -17.66
C VAL A 245 -13.81 -14.25 -16.82
N SER A 246 -14.71 -13.44 -17.39
CA SER A 246 -15.82 -12.78 -16.67
C SER A 246 -16.72 -13.73 -15.87
N ASN A 247 -17.00 -14.93 -16.39
CA ASN A 247 -17.83 -15.94 -15.71
C ASN A 247 -17.03 -16.85 -14.77
N ASN A 248 -15.87 -16.39 -14.29
CA ASN A 248 -14.97 -17.11 -13.37
C ASN A 248 -14.38 -18.42 -13.89
N GLN A 249 -14.48 -18.70 -15.20
CA GLN A 249 -13.82 -19.83 -15.84
C GLN A 249 -12.38 -19.49 -16.22
N PHE A 250 -11.57 -20.52 -16.44
CA PHE A 250 -10.18 -20.43 -16.86
C PHE A 250 -10.03 -20.79 -18.32
N VAL A 251 -9.13 -20.06 -18.99
CA VAL A 251 -8.67 -20.38 -20.34
C VAL A 251 -7.88 -21.69 -20.30
N THR A 252 -8.14 -22.58 -21.24
CA THR A 252 -7.54 -23.91 -21.38
C THR A 252 -7.30 -24.27 -22.84
N VAL A 253 -6.32 -25.14 -23.08
CA VAL A 253 -6.06 -25.72 -24.40
C VAL A 253 -6.68 -27.12 -24.50
N SER A 254 -7.66 -27.27 -25.39
CA SER A 254 -8.30 -28.55 -25.73
C SER A 254 -7.86 -29.00 -27.12
N GLY A 255 -6.88 -29.91 -27.16
CA GLY A 255 -6.19 -30.28 -28.40
C GLY A 255 -5.31 -29.12 -28.88
N VAL A 256 -5.78 -28.37 -29.86
CA VAL A 256 -5.16 -27.09 -30.30
C VAL A 256 -6.07 -25.89 -30.07
N ASN A 257 -7.34 -26.11 -29.73
CA ASN A 257 -8.31 -25.02 -29.56
C ASN A 257 -8.13 -24.37 -28.20
N VAL A 258 -8.22 -23.06 -28.16
CA VAL A 258 -8.20 -22.30 -26.90
C VAL A 258 -9.63 -21.96 -26.51
N VAL A 259 -10.06 -22.40 -25.33
CA VAL A 259 -11.43 -22.24 -24.82
C VAL A 259 -11.40 -21.76 -23.37
N ALA A 260 -12.47 -21.13 -22.88
CA ALA A 260 -12.59 -20.66 -21.49
C ALA A 260 -13.63 -21.48 -20.72
N THR A 261 -13.41 -22.78 -20.55
CA THR A 261 -14.40 -23.71 -19.98
C THR A 261 -14.03 -24.28 -18.62
N ALA A 262 -12.75 -24.20 -18.22
CA ALA A 262 -12.26 -24.86 -17.00
C ALA A 262 -12.76 -24.13 -15.74
N SER A 263 -13.25 -24.87 -14.75
CA SER A 263 -13.70 -24.30 -13.47
C SER A 263 -12.56 -24.07 -12.46
N ALA A 264 -11.39 -24.66 -12.72
CA ALA A 264 -10.19 -24.53 -11.89
C ALA A 264 -8.94 -24.61 -12.79
N PRO A 265 -7.83 -23.97 -12.39
CA PRO A 265 -6.58 -24.03 -13.14
C PRO A 265 -5.87 -25.37 -12.95
N GLY A 266 -5.21 -25.85 -14.00
CA GLY A 266 -4.34 -27.00 -14.03
C GLY A 266 -3.23 -26.85 -15.09
N GLN A 267 -2.73 -27.98 -15.60
CA GLN A 267 -1.63 -27.97 -16.56
C GLN A 267 -2.02 -27.33 -17.90
N THR A 268 -3.22 -27.61 -18.41
CA THR A 268 -3.74 -27.10 -19.69
C THR A 268 -4.15 -25.63 -19.63
N GLU A 269 -4.36 -25.09 -18.43
CA GLU A 269 -4.73 -23.70 -18.16
C GLU A 269 -3.52 -22.80 -17.88
N THR A 270 -2.31 -23.37 -17.93
CA THR A 270 -1.06 -22.69 -17.60
C THR A 270 -0.39 -22.12 -18.85
N PHE A 271 -0.11 -20.82 -18.83
CA PHE A 271 0.45 -20.08 -19.95
C PHE A 271 1.66 -19.25 -19.52
N GLN A 272 2.67 -19.16 -20.37
CA GLN A 272 3.80 -18.24 -20.18
C GLN A 272 3.61 -16.99 -21.05
N LEU A 273 3.72 -15.81 -20.43
CA LEU A 273 3.77 -14.54 -21.16
C LEU A 273 5.23 -14.21 -21.50
N VAL A 274 5.51 -14.13 -22.79
CA VAL A 274 6.83 -13.74 -23.32
C VAL A 274 6.69 -12.34 -23.89
N ARG A 275 7.43 -11.37 -23.33
CA ARG A 275 7.44 -9.97 -23.78
C ARG A 275 8.53 -9.72 -24.82
N SER A 276 8.26 -8.83 -25.77
CA SER A 276 9.31 -8.28 -26.63
C SER A 276 10.25 -7.40 -25.82
N TYR A 277 11.55 -7.46 -26.13
CA TYR A 277 12.57 -6.62 -25.50
C TYR A 277 12.39 -5.14 -25.85
N GLY A 278 12.05 -4.84 -27.10
CA GLY A 278 11.89 -3.46 -27.60
C GLY A 278 10.54 -2.82 -27.27
N ASP A 279 9.53 -3.63 -26.97
CA ASP A 279 8.18 -3.17 -26.60
C ASP A 279 7.53 -4.17 -25.65
N LYS A 280 7.52 -3.85 -24.36
CA LYS A 280 7.00 -4.74 -23.32
C LYS A 280 5.49 -5.00 -23.43
N ASN A 281 4.76 -4.21 -24.23
CA ASN A 281 3.33 -4.41 -24.49
C ASN A 281 3.08 -5.27 -25.73
N ARG A 282 4.12 -5.71 -26.44
CA ARG A 282 4.01 -6.79 -27.43
C ARG A 282 4.37 -8.11 -26.78
N MET A 283 3.40 -9.01 -26.72
CA MET A 283 3.54 -10.30 -26.04
C MET A 283 3.18 -11.47 -26.93
N ARG A 284 3.80 -12.62 -26.64
CA ARG A 284 3.34 -13.94 -27.05
C ARG A 284 2.87 -14.70 -25.83
N ILE A 285 1.93 -15.62 -26.04
CA ILE A 285 1.37 -16.48 -25.00
C ILE A 285 1.78 -17.91 -25.34
N ARG A 286 2.63 -18.53 -24.53
CA ARG A 286 3.05 -19.93 -24.71
C ARG A 286 2.13 -20.83 -23.90
N ALA A 287 1.50 -21.80 -24.54
CA ALA A 287 0.70 -22.82 -23.86
C ALA A 287 1.58 -23.94 -23.29
N SER A 288 1.00 -24.76 -22.42
CA SER A 288 1.68 -25.91 -21.81
C SER A 288 2.06 -27.03 -22.79
N ASN A 289 1.49 -27.04 -24.00
CA ASN A 289 1.91 -27.91 -25.09
C ASN A 289 3.19 -27.43 -25.81
N GLY A 290 3.78 -26.31 -25.37
CA GLY A 290 5.03 -25.74 -25.89
C GLY A 290 4.86 -24.77 -27.07
N SER A 291 3.68 -24.73 -27.69
CA SER A 291 3.35 -23.83 -28.79
C SER A 291 2.89 -22.46 -28.31
N PHE A 292 3.02 -21.45 -29.17
CA PHE A 292 2.39 -20.15 -28.96
C PHE A 292 0.94 -20.17 -29.43
N LEU A 293 0.13 -19.33 -28.78
CA LEU A 293 -1.20 -18.99 -29.25
C LEU A 293 -1.09 -18.16 -30.53
N GLN A 294 -1.98 -18.37 -31.49
CA GLN A 294 -2.12 -17.59 -32.71
C GLN A 294 -3.57 -17.19 -32.96
N ALA A 295 -3.77 -16.02 -33.56
CA ALA A 295 -5.05 -15.61 -34.12
C ALA A 295 -5.10 -15.94 -35.62
N ASN A 296 -6.05 -16.78 -36.01
CA ASN A 296 -6.25 -17.22 -37.38
C ASN A 296 -7.08 -16.21 -38.19
N LYS A 297 -7.03 -16.31 -39.53
CA LYS A 297 -7.79 -15.43 -40.44
C LYS A 297 -9.32 -15.55 -40.31
N ASP A 298 -9.80 -16.68 -39.78
CA ASP A 298 -11.22 -16.90 -39.49
C ASP A 298 -11.62 -16.36 -38.10
N GLY A 299 -10.69 -15.74 -37.38
CA GLY A 299 -10.88 -15.21 -36.03
C GLY A 299 -10.71 -16.24 -34.92
N SER A 300 -10.49 -17.53 -35.21
CA SER A 300 -10.24 -18.53 -34.17
C SER A 300 -8.88 -18.33 -33.48
N VAL A 301 -8.79 -18.66 -32.19
CA VAL A 301 -7.52 -18.66 -31.45
C VAL A 301 -7.08 -20.11 -31.17
N THR A 302 -5.89 -20.48 -31.62
CA THR A 302 -5.33 -21.84 -31.49
C THR A 302 -3.93 -21.83 -30.87
N ALA A 303 -3.54 -22.90 -30.19
CA ALA A 303 -2.24 -23.07 -29.53
C ALA A 303 -1.38 -24.10 -30.27
N ASN A 304 -1.00 -23.82 -31.51
CA ASN A 304 -0.22 -24.71 -32.38
C ASN A 304 0.86 -23.97 -33.18
N PHE A 305 1.13 -22.71 -32.86
CA PHE A 305 2.19 -21.96 -33.53
C PHE A 305 3.56 -22.35 -32.96
N GLY A 306 4.51 -22.60 -33.86
CA GLY A 306 5.89 -22.95 -33.50
C GLY A 306 6.69 -21.75 -32.96
N GLU A 307 8.00 -21.92 -32.82
CA GLU A 307 8.87 -20.80 -32.44
C GLU A 307 9.03 -19.82 -33.61
N SER A 308 8.54 -18.59 -33.45
CA SER A 308 8.74 -17.50 -34.41
C SER A 308 9.85 -16.54 -33.98
N THR A 309 10.52 -15.95 -34.97
CA THR A 309 11.66 -15.06 -34.79
C THR A 309 11.33 -13.57 -35.00
N THR A 310 10.09 -13.20 -35.36
CA THR A 310 9.73 -11.78 -35.65
C THR A 310 8.62 -11.23 -34.73
N TRP A 311 8.71 -9.96 -34.34
CA TRP A 311 7.70 -9.29 -33.49
C TRP A 311 6.76 -8.34 -34.28
N GLY A 312 6.77 -8.49 -35.60
CA GLY A 312 6.08 -7.60 -36.54
C GLY A 312 4.57 -7.83 -36.60
N ASP A 313 3.85 -6.89 -37.20
CA ASP A 313 2.38 -6.92 -37.32
C ASP A 313 1.86 -8.01 -38.27
N ASN A 314 2.76 -8.74 -38.93
CA ASN A 314 2.46 -9.91 -39.76
C ASN A 314 2.56 -11.25 -39.03
N ASP A 315 3.03 -11.27 -37.77
CA ASP A 315 3.14 -12.50 -36.98
C ASP A 315 1.81 -12.77 -36.22
N PRO A 316 1.08 -13.87 -36.54
CA PRO A 316 -0.21 -14.16 -35.95
C PRO A 316 -0.14 -14.56 -34.46
N SER A 317 1.06 -14.82 -33.92
CA SER A 317 1.28 -15.12 -32.51
C SER A 317 1.54 -13.91 -31.62
N VAL A 318 1.71 -12.72 -32.23
CA VAL A 318 2.00 -11.49 -31.50
C VAL A 318 0.69 -10.78 -31.15
N PHE A 319 0.58 -10.40 -29.88
CA PHE A 319 -0.53 -9.62 -29.36
C PHE A 319 -0.02 -8.29 -28.82
N ALA A 320 -0.65 -7.19 -29.22
CA ALA A 320 -0.54 -5.94 -28.51
C ALA A 320 -1.41 -6.04 -27.25
N VAL A 321 -0.81 -5.78 -26.09
CA VAL A 321 -1.43 -6.00 -24.79
C VAL A 321 -1.71 -4.67 -24.12
N ASN A 322 -2.97 -4.46 -23.75
CA ASN A 322 -3.38 -3.38 -22.88
C ASN A 322 -3.49 -3.90 -21.44
N ILE A 323 -2.82 -3.21 -20.51
CA ILE A 323 -2.92 -3.48 -19.07
C ILE A 323 -3.94 -2.49 -18.52
N VAL A 324 -5.08 -2.98 -18.05
CA VAL A 324 -6.23 -2.13 -17.69
C VAL A 324 -6.09 -1.62 -16.25
N ASN A 325 -6.16 -2.53 -15.29
CA ASN A 325 -5.99 -2.26 -13.86
C ASN A 325 -5.68 -3.58 -13.13
N GLY A 326 -5.34 -3.50 -11.84
CA GLY A 326 -5.17 -4.67 -10.99
C GLY A 326 -5.10 -4.27 -9.53
N PRO A 327 -5.49 -5.17 -8.60
CA PRO A 327 -5.35 -4.90 -7.18
C PRO A 327 -3.87 -4.79 -6.79
N GLN A 328 -3.59 -3.94 -5.81
CA GLN A 328 -2.29 -3.83 -5.19
C GLN A 328 -2.48 -3.94 -3.68
N GLY A 329 -2.56 -5.17 -3.17
CA GLY A 329 -2.70 -5.46 -1.75
C GLY A 329 -1.67 -6.48 -1.27
N GLU A 330 -1.82 -6.92 -0.03
CA GLU A 330 -0.85 -7.82 0.62
C GLU A 330 -0.71 -9.16 -0.12
N TYR A 331 -1.80 -9.66 -0.70
CA TYR A 331 -1.78 -10.87 -1.54
C TYR A 331 -0.78 -10.72 -2.70
N GLN A 332 -0.86 -9.61 -3.45
CA GLN A 332 -0.03 -9.37 -4.63
C GLN A 332 1.43 -9.14 -4.26
N ILE A 333 1.71 -8.52 -3.11
CA ILE A 333 3.09 -8.41 -2.58
C ILE A 333 3.63 -9.80 -2.30
N CYS A 334 2.91 -10.58 -1.49
CA CYS A 334 3.40 -11.84 -1.00
C CYS A 334 3.57 -12.87 -2.14
N ASN A 335 2.61 -12.96 -3.06
CA ASN A 335 2.73 -13.84 -4.21
C ASN A 335 3.72 -13.31 -5.26
N GLY A 336 3.80 -11.99 -5.43
CA GLY A 336 4.66 -11.34 -6.40
C GLY A 336 6.15 -11.56 -6.12
N TYR A 337 6.56 -11.38 -4.86
CA TYR A 337 7.92 -11.65 -4.39
C TYR A 337 8.20 -13.13 -4.12
N GLY A 338 7.17 -13.91 -3.79
CA GLY A 338 7.33 -15.24 -3.22
C GLY A 338 7.74 -15.19 -1.73
N LYS A 339 7.53 -16.31 -1.03
CA LYS A 339 7.58 -16.40 0.44
C LYS A 339 8.82 -15.77 1.08
N ASP A 340 10.02 -16.11 0.62
CA ASP A 340 11.26 -15.72 1.31
C ASP A 340 11.49 -14.21 1.24
N MET A 341 11.34 -13.63 0.05
CA MET A 341 11.51 -12.18 -0.16
C MET A 341 10.33 -11.40 0.45
N ALA A 342 9.09 -11.90 0.31
CA ALA A 342 7.93 -11.30 0.96
C ALA A 342 8.09 -11.25 2.48
N THR A 343 8.62 -12.31 3.10
CA THR A 343 8.88 -12.32 4.55
C THR A 343 9.84 -11.21 4.95
N GLN A 344 10.91 -10.98 4.18
CA GLN A 344 11.86 -9.89 4.47
C GLN A 344 11.22 -8.52 4.29
N VAL A 345 10.52 -8.30 3.17
CA VAL A 345 9.86 -7.03 2.84
C VAL A 345 8.80 -6.67 3.88
N MET A 346 7.93 -7.62 4.23
CA MET A 346 6.83 -7.38 5.17
C MET A 346 7.33 -7.16 6.60
N ASN A 347 8.32 -7.93 7.08
CA ASN A 347 8.89 -7.69 8.41
C ASN A 347 9.60 -6.33 8.51
N ASN A 348 10.31 -5.91 7.45
CA ASN A 348 10.89 -4.58 7.40
C ASN A 348 9.80 -3.50 7.46
N HIS A 349 8.73 -3.65 6.66
CA HIS A 349 7.59 -2.73 6.67
C HIS A 349 6.93 -2.63 8.05
N TRP A 350 6.57 -3.76 8.67
CA TRP A 350 5.91 -3.78 9.97
C TRP A 350 6.76 -3.15 11.08
N SER A 351 8.08 -3.27 11.01
CA SER A 351 9.00 -2.74 12.02
C SER A 351 9.37 -1.26 11.84
N THR A 352 9.10 -0.66 10.67
CA THR A 352 9.57 0.70 10.34
C THR A 352 8.45 1.67 9.97
N TYR A 353 7.29 1.19 9.53
CA TYR A 353 6.19 2.05 9.08
C TYR A 353 5.47 2.74 10.25
N ILE A 354 5.02 1.96 11.23
CA ILE A 354 4.49 2.46 12.51
C ILE A 354 5.43 2.06 13.64
N VAL A 355 5.83 3.04 14.44
CA VAL A 355 6.78 2.88 15.55
C VAL A 355 6.27 3.56 16.83
N GLU A 356 6.92 3.33 17.97
CA GLU A 356 6.49 3.88 19.27
C GLU A 356 6.34 5.40 19.28
N THR A 357 7.23 6.13 18.58
CA THR A 357 7.16 7.59 18.50
C THR A 357 5.87 8.10 17.84
N ASP A 358 5.22 7.27 17.02
CA ASP A 358 3.93 7.61 16.43
C ASP A 358 2.81 7.59 17.47
N PHE A 359 2.81 6.60 18.37
CA PHE A 359 1.90 6.56 19.52
C PHE A 359 2.14 7.74 20.46
N ALA A 360 3.39 8.10 20.70
CA ALA A 360 3.74 9.30 21.46
C ALA A 360 3.19 10.58 20.80
N PHE A 361 3.35 10.71 19.47
CA PHE A 361 2.82 11.84 18.71
C PHE A 361 1.30 11.92 18.79
N MET A 362 0.60 10.80 18.57
CA MET A 362 -0.86 10.75 18.63
C MET A 362 -1.37 11.19 20.01
N ALA A 363 -0.79 10.68 21.09
CA ALA A 363 -1.14 11.06 22.45
C ALA A 363 -0.88 12.55 22.72
N ALA A 364 0.27 13.07 22.29
CA ALA A 364 0.63 14.49 22.44
C ALA A 364 -0.32 15.43 21.68
N ASN A 365 -0.93 14.96 20.60
CA ASN A 365 -1.86 15.71 19.77
C ASN A 365 -3.34 15.37 20.04
N SER A 366 -3.66 14.87 21.24
CA SER A 366 -5.04 14.65 21.73
C SER A 366 -5.85 13.55 21.01
N LEU A 367 -5.21 12.70 20.21
CA LEU A 367 -5.78 11.41 19.82
C LEU A 367 -5.71 10.45 21.00
N ASN A 368 -6.79 9.69 21.23
CA ASN A 368 -6.92 8.82 22.40
C ASN A 368 -7.09 7.34 22.02
N ALA A 369 -7.11 7.02 20.73
CA ALA A 369 -7.30 5.67 20.23
C ALA A 369 -6.62 5.47 18.87
N VAL A 370 -6.39 4.21 18.51
CA VAL A 370 -6.00 3.76 17.17
C VAL A 370 -6.94 2.66 16.72
N ARG A 371 -7.31 2.68 15.43
CA ARG A 371 -7.97 1.55 14.75
C ARG A 371 -6.91 0.82 13.92
N ILE A 372 -6.73 -0.47 14.18
CA ILE A 372 -5.66 -1.28 13.59
C ILE A 372 -6.28 -2.35 12.69
N PRO A 373 -6.27 -2.12 11.36
CA PRO A 373 -6.61 -3.13 10.36
C PRO A 373 -5.74 -4.38 10.49
N VAL A 374 -6.35 -5.56 10.53
CA VAL A 374 -5.66 -6.86 10.50
C VAL A 374 -6.31 -7.80 9.50
N GLY A 375 -5.49 -8.63 8.85
CA GLY A 375 -5.98 -9.67 7.95
C GLY A 375 -6.18 -11.00 8.65
N TRP A 376 -7.13 -11.80 8.18
CA TRP A 376 -7.48 -13.10 8.77
C TRP A 376 -6.29 -14.07 8.94
N TRP A 377 -5.25 -13.93 8.11
CA TRP A 377 -4.04 -14.74 8.17
C TRP A 377 -3.28 -14.58 9.49
N ILE A 378 -3.46 -13.47 10.21
CA ILE A 378 -2.82 -13.19 11.51
C ILE A 378 -3.11 -14.28 12.55
N ALA A 379 -4.27 -14.94 12.48
CA ALA A 379 -4.66 -16.00 13.41
C ALA A 379 -3.87 -17.30 13.21
N SER A 380 -3.09 -17.40 12.13
CA SER A 380 -2.25 -18.56 11.80
C SER A 380 -0.74 -18.26 11.93
N ASP A 381 -0.36 -17.12 12.50
CA ASP A 381 1.04 -16.80 12.75
C ASP A 381 1.72 -17.83 13.67
N PRO A 382 3.01 -18.15 13.44
CA PRO A 382 3.93 -17.55 12.45
C PRO A 382 3.87 -18.19 11.05
N ASN A 383 2.94 -19.11 10.79
CA ASN A 383 2.85 -19.88 9.54
C ASN A 383 1.49 -19.70 8.86
N PRO A 384 1.15 -18.49 8.39
CA PRO A 384 -0.12 -18.27 7.71
C PRO A 384 -0.22 -19.05 6.40
N PRO A 385 -1.45 -19.29 5.90
CA PRO A 385 -1.65 -19.90 4.59
C PRO A 385 -1.03 -19.05 3.47
N ALA A 386 -0.44 -19.73 2.48
CA ALA A 386 0.14 -19.07 1.32
C ALA A 386 -0.92 -18.25 0.55
N PRO A 387 -0.53 -17.10 -0.05
CA PRO A 387 0.84 -16.58 -0.14
C PRO A 387 1.30 -15.76 1.07
N PHE A 388 0.42 -15.47 2.03
CA PHE A 388 0.72 -14.60 3.18
C PHE A 388 1.93 -15.09 3.98
N VAL A 389 2.59 -14.17 4.68
CA VAL A 389 3.80 -14.41 5.49
C VAL A 389 3.57 -14.00 6.94
N GLY A 390 4.27 -14.64 7.87
CA GLY A 390 4.05 -14.43 9.31
C GLY A 390 4.86 -13.27 9.89
N GLY A 391 4.35 -12.66 10.97
CA GLY A 391 5.01 -11.60 11.74
C GLY A 391 4.06 -10.46 12.17
N SER A 392 2.92 -10.32 11.52
CA SER A 392 1.92 -9.28 11.84
C SER A 392 1.34 -9.42 13.24
N LEU A 393 1.23 -10.64 13.80
CA LEU A 393 0.77 -10.86 15.17
C LEU A 393 1.73 -10.27 16.20
N GLN A 394 3.03 -10.42 15.97
CA GLN A 394 4.04 -9.84 16.85
C GLN A 394 4.00 -8.30 16.81
N ALA A 395 3.80 -7.72 15.62
CA ALA A 395 3.65 -6.28 15.47
C ALA A 395 2.41 -5.76 16.22
N LEU A 396 1.28 -6.48 16.19
CA LEU A 396 0.09 -6.14 16.96
C LEU A 396 0.33 -6.21 18.48
N ASP A 397 1.05 -7.22 18.97
CA ASP A 397 1.41 -7.31 20.39
C ASP A 397 2.25 -6.10 20.86
N ILE A 398 3.18 -5.68 20.00
CA ILE A 398 4.03 -4.51 20.22
C ILE A 398 3.17 -3.23 20.23
N ALA A 399 2.23 -3.07 19.29
CA ALA A 399 1.29 -1.93 19.30
C ALA A 399 0.50 -1.84 20.61
N PHE A 400 0.00 -2.95 21.14
CA PHE A 400 -0.66 -2.93 22.46
C PHE A 400 0.27 -2.46 23.58
N THR A 401 1.57 -2.78 23.50
CA THR A 401 2.56 -2.34 24.48
C THR A 401 2.78 -0.82 24.40
N TRP A 402 2.87 -0.27 23.20
CA TRP A 402 2.96 1.18 22.99
C TRP A 402 1.67 1.89 23.44
N ALA A 403 0.52 1.34 23.10
CA ALA A 403 -0.79 1.84 23.50
C ALA A 403 -0.93 1.95 25.02
N GLU A 404 -0.49 0.92 25.76
CA GLU A 404 -0.49 0.91 27.23
C GLU A 404 0.37 2.01 27.84
N ARG A 405 1.58 2.22 27.29
CA ARG A 405 2.52 3.27 27.73
C ARG A 405 2.02 4.68 27.47
N HIS A 406 1.38 4.88 26.31
CA HIS A 406 0.94 6.21 25.86
C HIS A 406 -0.54 6.49 26.16
N ASN A 407 -1.22 5.63 26.92
CA ASN A 407 -2.64 5.79 27.28
C ASN A 407 -3.55 5.91 26.04
N ILE A 408 -3.24 5.18 24.97
CA ILE A 408 -4.02 5.09 23.74
C ILE A 408 -4.84 3.81 23.78
N HIS A 409 -6.11 3.89 23.40
CA HIS A 409 -6.98 2.72 23.22
C HIS A 409 -6.75 2.05 21.87
N VAL A 410 -6.98 0.73 21.79
CA VAL A 410 -6.87 -0.05 20.55
C VAL A 410 -8.23 -0.60 20.15
N ILE A 411 -8.61 -0.32 18.92
CA ILE A 411 -9.68 -0.99 18.19
C ILE A 411 -9.00 -1.97 17.23
N ILE A 412 -9.23 -3.26 17.41
CA ILE A 412 -8.77 -4.29 16.45
C ILE A 412 -9.84 -4.41 15.38
N ASP A 413 -9.47 -4.23 14.11
CA ASP A 413 -10.39 -4.31 12.99
C ASP A 413 -10.04 -5.48 12.06
N LEU A 414 -10.95 -6.46 11.94
CA LEU A 414 -10.80 -7.52 10.95
C LEU A 414 -11.08 -6.95 9.55
N HIS A 415 -10.02 -6.41 8.96
CA HIS A 415 -10.07 -5.63 7.74
C HIS A 415 -10.14 -6.50 6.48
N ALA A 416 -9.58 -7.70 6.55
CA ALA A 416 -9.63 -8.69 5.47
C ALA A 416 -10.15 -10.03 5.98
N ALA A 417 -11.32 -10.44 5.49
CA ALA A 417 -11.93 -11.73 5.82
C ALA A 417 -11.54 -12.84 4.82
N PRO A 418 -11.55 -14.13 5.22
CA PRO A 418 -11.29 -15.23 4.29
C PRO A 418 -12.27 -15.21 3.12
N GLY A 419 -11.79 -15.33 1.89
CA GLY A 419 -12.65 -15.25 0.69
C GLY A 419 -13.01 -13.84 0.26
N SER A 420 -12.57 -12.81 0.99
CA SER A 420 -12.72 -11.38 0.66
C SER A 420 -14.19 -10.91 0.62
N GLN A 421 -14.49 -9.93 1.47
CA GLN A 421 -15.83 -9.38 1.68
C GLN A 421 -16.18 -8.21 0.75
N ASN A 422 -15.21 -7.73 -0.02
CA ASN A 422 -15.34 -6.65 -1.00
C ASN A 422 -14.27 -6.82 -2.10
N PRO A 423 -14.41 -6.21 -3.28
CA PRO A 423 -13.48 -6.44 -4.39
C PRO A 423 -12.13 -5.70 -4.24
N ASP A 424 -11.96 -4.89 -3.19
CA ASP A 424 -10.84 -3.97 -3.05
C ASP A 424 -9.61 -4.62 -2.43
N ALA A 425 -8.43 -4.05 -2.74
CA ALA A 425 -7.15 -4.64 -2.38
C ALA A 425 -6.96 -4.81 -0.86
N HIS A 426 -7.59 -3.95 -0.07
CA HIS A 426 -7.54 -3.99 1.40
C HIS A 426 -8.23 -5.22 2.01
N SER A 427 -9.02 -5.99 1.23
CA SER A 427 -9.63 -7.23 1.72
C SER A 427 -8.73 -8.45 1.56
N GLY A 428 -7.49 -8.26 1.09
CA GLY A 428 -6.51 -9.34 0.89
C GLY A 428 -6.90 -10.31 -0.25
N GLY A 429 -7.79 -9.89 -1.15
CA GLY A 429 -8.26 -10.69 -2.27
C GLY A 429 -7.19 -10.93 -3.35
N ARG A 430 -7.25 -12.09 -4.00
CA ARG A 430 -6.34 -12.46 -5.09
C ARG A 430 -6.56 -11.63 -6.36
N ASP A 431 -7.82 -11.48 -6.77
CA ASP A 431 -8.18 -10.96 -8.10
C ASP A 431 -9.41 -10.03 -8.08
N GLY A 432 -9.74 -9.50 -6.90
CA GLY A 432 -10.95 -8.71 -6.65
C GLY A 432 -12.24 -9.53 -6.70
N SER A 433 -12.17 -10.86 -6.63
CA SER A 433 -13.37 -11.69 -6.43
C SER A 433 -13.84 -11.59 -4.99
N GLN A 434 -15.11 -11.26 -4.82
CA GLN A 434 -15.79 -11.29 -3.54
C GLN A 434 -16.47 -12.67 -3.39
N THR A 435 -15.95 -13.50 -2.49
CA THR A 435 -16.45 -14.88 -2.27
C THR A 435 -16.80 -15.17 -0.82
N TRP A 436 -16.64 -14.20 0.09
CA TRP A 436 -17.09 -14.35 1.46
C TRP A 436 -18.61 -14.57 1.53
N GLY A 437 -19.03 -15.59 2.28
CA GLY A 437 -20.44 -15.92 2.52
C GLY A 437 -20.56 -17.03 3.58
N ASP A 438 -21.68 -17.77 3.56
CA ASP A 438 -22.01 -18.78 4.58
C ASP A 438 -20.88 -19.78 4.85
N SER A 439 -20.16 -20.23 3.82
CA SER A 439 -19.04 -21.17 3.95
C SER A 439 -17.81 -20.59 4.67
N GLN A 440 -17.68 -19.27 4.75
CA GLN A 440 -16.55 -18.57 5.37
C GLN A 440 -16.87 -18.09 6.79
N ILE A 441 -18.14 -18.09 7.21
CA ILE A 441 -18.56 -17.58 8.52
C ILE A 441 -17.78 -18.24 9.66
N VAL A 442 -17.73 -19.57 9.69
CA VAL A 442 -17.05 -20.31 10.78
C VAL A 442 -15.58 -19.93 10.90
N GLN A 443 -14.86 -19.90 9.78
CA GLN A 443 -13.45 -19.52 9.76
C GLN A 443 -13.26 -18.06 10.19
N THR A 444 -14.15 -17.17 9.75
CA THR A 444 -14.09 -15.75 10.13
C THR A 444 -14.33 -15.56 11.63
N VAL A 445 -15.30 -16.28 12.23
CA VAL A 445 -15.56 -16.26 13.67
C VAL A 445 -14.39 -16.81 14.48
N GLN A 446 -13.67 -17.82 13.96
CA GLN A 446 -12.46 -18.34 14.62
C GLN A 446 -11.35 -17.30 14.72
N VAL A 447 -11.21 -16.43 13.71
CA VAL A 447 -10.25 -15.30 13.75
C VAL A 447 -10.64 -14.30 14.84
N ILE A 448 -11.92 -13.92 14.92
CA ILE A 448 -12.42 -13.03 15.97
C ILE A 448 -12.23 -13.63 17.36
N ASP A 449 -12.53 -14.92 17.52
CA ASP A 449 -12.32 -15.64 18.78
C ASP A 449 -10.86 -15.61 19.22
N PHE A 450 -9.93 -15.87 18.28
CA PHE A 450 -8.50 -15.82 18.52
C PHE A 450 -8.04 -14.43 18.98
N LEU A 451 -8.43 -13.37 18.26
CA LEU A 451 -8.06 -11.99 18.59
C LEU A 451 -8.65 -11.58 19.95
N ALA A 452 -9.92 -11.87 20.19
CA ALA A 452 -10.57 -11.58 21.46
C ALA A 452 -9.90 -12.32 22.63
N ALA A 453 -9.62 -13.62 22.49
CA ALA A 453 -8.95 -14.42 23.51
C ALA A 453 -7.57 -13.88 23.88
N ARG A 454 -6.78 -13.46 22.87
CA ARG A 454 -5.42 -12.96 23.05
C ARG A 454 -5.39 -11.61 23.76
N TYR A 455 -6.27 -10.69 23.37
CA TYR A 455 -6.18 -9.29 23.79
C TYR A 455 -7.17 -8.89 24.90
N ALA A 456 -8.13 -9.74 25.28
CA ALA A 456 -9.15 -9.43 26.30
C ALA A 456 -8.57 -8.97 27.65
N LYS A 457 -7.35 -9.38 28.01
CA LYS A 457 -6.68 -8.99 29.26
C LYS A 457 -5.80 -7.75 29.13
N ARG A 458 -5.63 -7.19 27.94
CA ARG A 458 -4.84 -5.97 27.71
C ARG A 458 -5.68 -4.77 28.08
N SER A 459 -5.13 -3.89 28.93
CA SER A 459 -5.90 -2.78 29.52
C SER A 459 -6.36 -1.73 28.50
N ARG A 460 -5.77 -1.74 27.31
CA ARG A 460 -6.08 -0.82 26.20
C ARG A 460 -6.95 -1.41 25.11
N LEU A 461 -7.40 -2.66 25.20
CA LEU A 461 -8.41 -3.16 24.28
C LEU A 461 -9.73 -2.39 24.52
N LEU A 462 -10.13 -1.58 23.54
CA LEU A 462 -11.39 -0.83 23.59
C LEU A 462 -12.49 -1.57 22.86
N ALA A 463 -12.21 -2.04 21.63
CA ALA A 463 -13.19 -2.68 20.79
C ALA A 463 -12.58 -3.73 19.86
N VAL A 464 -13.43 -4.64 19.41
CA VAL A 464 -13.16 -5.56 18.30
C VAL A 464 -14.20 -5.30 17.22
N GLU A 465 -13.75 -4.88 16.04
CA GLU A 465 -14.58 -4.75 14.86
C GLU A 465 -14.60 -6.06 14.08
N LEU A 466 -15.81 -6.54 13.81
CA LEU A 466 -16.01 -7.88 13.30
C LEU A 466 -15.65 -7.99 11.81
N MET A 467 -15.83 -6.93 11.02
CA MET A 467 -15.53 -6.94 9.59
C MET A 467 -15.54 -5.52 9.05
N ASN A 468 -14.51 -5.18 8.28
CA ASN A 468 -14.47 -3.95 7.51
C ASN A 468 -15.26 -4.05 6.20
N GLU A 469 -16.11 -3.07 5.91
CA GLU A 469 -16.69 -2.78 4.58
C GLU A 469 -17.21 -4.00 3.78
N PRO A 470 -18.12 -4.83 4.32
CA PRO A 470 -18.79 -5.84 3.50
C PRO A 470 -19.59 -5.17 2.35
N VAL A 471 -19.40 -5.57 1.09
CA VAL A 471 -20.09 -4.93 -0.06
C VAL A 471 -21.39 -5.65 -0.41
N ALA A 472 -22.50 -4.92 -0.54
CA ALA A 472 -23.74 -5.42 -1.10
C ALA A 472 -23.74 -5.41 -2.65
N PRO A 473 -24.46 -6.33 -3.33
CA PRO A 473 -25.18 -7.47 -2.77
C PRO A 473 -24.29 -8.72 -2.58
N GLY A 474 -22.99 -8.64 -2.88
CA GLY A 474 -22.08 -9.79 -2.82
C GLY A 474 -22.03 -10.45 -1.43
N VAL A 475 -22.03 -9.64 -0.36
CA VAL A 475 -22.31 -10.09 0.99
C VAL A 475 -23.82 -9.97 1.22
N SER A 476 -24.48 -11.11 1.43
CA SER A 476 -25.90 -11.12 1.78
C SER A 476 -26.12 -10.58 3.21
N LEU A 477 -27.25 -9.88 3.43
CA LEU A 477 -27.56 -9.33 4.75
C LEU A 477 -27.79 -10.44 5.80
N ASP A 478 -28.38 -11.56 5.40
CA ASP A 478 -28.67 -12.69 6.29
C ASP A 478 -27.39 -13.41 6.72
N SER A 479 -26.46 -13.64 5.79
CA SER A 479 -25.13 -14.18 6.08
C SER A 479 -24.36 -13.24 7.02
N LEU A 480 -24.43 -11.92 6.78
CA LEU A 480 -23.76 -10.93 7.61
C LEU A 480 -24.32 -10.89 9.03
N LYS A 481 -25.65 -10.87 9.21
CA LYS A 481 -26.30 -10.92 10.53
C LYS A 481 -25.95 -12.21 11.28
N THR A 482 -25.95 -13.33 10.57
CA THR A 482 -25.52 -14.63 11.12
C THR A 482 -24.08 -14.57 11.62
N TYR A 483 -23.17 -14.00 10.82
CA TYR A 483 -21.79 -13.80 11.20
C TYR A 483 -21.65 -12.85 12.40
N TYR A 484 -22.30 -11.68 12.38
CA TYR A 484 -22.20 -10.70 13.45
C TYR A 484 -22.73 -11.22 14.79
N GLN A 485 -23.81 -12.01 14.79
CA GLN A 485 -24.30 -12.69 15.99
C GLN A 485 -23.25 -13.66 16.55
N GLN A 486 -22.61 -14.46 15.69
CA GLN A 486 -21.59 -15.43 16.11
C GLN A 486 -20.29 -14.75 16.55
N GLY A 487 -19.85 -13.71 15.85
CA GLY A 487 -18.69 -12.90 16.19
C GLY A 487 -18.88 -12.14 17.51
N TYR A 488 -20.06 -11.57 17.74
CA TYR A 488 -20.42 -10.98 19.04
C TYR A 488 -20.28 -11.98 20.18
N ASN A 489 -20.85 -13.19 20.01
CA ASN A 489 -20.75 -14.25 21.00
C ASN A 489 -19.28 -14.69 21.23
N ALA A 490 -18.46 -14.71 20.18
CA ALA A 490 -17.02 -15.01 20.31
C ALA A 490 -16.30 -13.95 21.15
N VAL A 491 -16.52 -12.66 20.92
CA VAL A 491 -15.95 -11.60 21.76
C VAL A 491 -16.42 -11.72 23.22
N ARG A 492 -17.72 -11.95 23.44
CA ARG A 492 -18.31 -12.06 24.78
C ARG A 492 -17.84 -13.26 25.59
N ARG A 493 -17.31 -14.31 24.95
CA ARG A 493 -16.63 -15.42 25.66
C ARG A 493 -15.39 -14.97 26.41
N HIS A 494 -14.71 -13.91 25.95
CA HIS A 494 -13.43 -13.46 26.51
C HIS A 494 -13.50 -12.09 27.18
N SER A 495 -14.38 -11.19 26.71
CA SER A 495 -14.50 -9.83 27.23
C SER A 495 -15.95 -9.36 27.38
N LEU A 496 -16.30 -8.97 28.61
CA LEU A 496 -17.58 -8.32 28.94
C LEU A 496 -17.54 -6.80 28.77
N THR A 497 -16.34 -6.21 28.59
CA THR A 497 -16.14 -4.75 28.59
C THR A 497 -15.81 -4.19 27.21
N ALA A 498 -15.16 -4.97 26.34
CA ALA A 498 -14.84 -4.54 24.98
C ALA A 498 -16.12 -4.27 24.18
N TYR A 499 -16.14 -3.18 23.42
CA TYR A 499 -17.20 -2.93 22.46
C TYR A 499 -17.06 -3.86 21.25
N VAL A 500 -18.19 -4.24 20.65
CA VAL A 500 -18.22 -5.01 19.41
C VAL A 500 -18.71 -4.08 18.30
N ILE A 501 -17.86 -3.82 17.32
CA ILE A 501 -18.17 -2.93 16.20
C ILE A 501 -18.65 -3.79 15.01
N MET A 502 -19.74 -3.36 14.39
CA MET A 502 -20.36 -3.98 13.22
C MET A 502 -20.42 -2.96 12.09
N SER A 503 -19.63 -3.16 11.03
CA SER A 503 -19.65 -2.27 9.88
C SER A 503 -20.92 -2.46 9.05
N ASN A 504 -21.52 -1.36 8.62
CA ASN A 504 -22.63 -1.39 7.66
C ASN A 504 -22.12 -1.86 6.29
N ARG A 505 -23.01 -2.49 5.50
CA ARG A 505 -22.60 -2.85 4.14
C ARG A 505 -22.42 -1.62 3.28
N LEU A 506 -21.32 -1.57 2.54
CA LEU A 506 -21.17 -0.63 1.45
C LEU A 506 -22.26 -0.90 0.40
N SER A 507 -22.83 0.17 -0.16
CA SER A 507 -23.99 0.12 -1.08
C SER A 507 -25.27 -0.53 -0.49
N GLY A 508 -25.29 -0.80 0.82
CA GLY A 508 -26.48 -1.24 1.56
C GLY A 508 -27.34 -0.06 2.02
N PHE A 509 -28.47 -0.35 2.66
CA PHE A 509 -29.29 0.69 3.29
C PHE A 509 -28.72 1.04 4.67
N SER A 510 -28.52 2.32 4.98
CA SER A 510 -27.80 2.75 6.18
C SER A 510 -28.45 2.36 7.52
N LEU A 511 -29.74 2.00 7.55
CA LEU A 511 -30.42 1.52 8.77
C LEU A 511 -30.62 -0.01 8.80
N GLU A 512 -30.10 -0.77 7.85
CA GLU A 512 -30.42 -2.21 7.69
C GLU A 512 -29.94 -3.11 8.85
N LEU A 513 -28.95 -2.64 9.61
CA LEU A 513 -28.42 -3.30 10.81
C LEU A 513 -28.94 -2.70 12.12
N LEU A 514 -29.69 -1.60 12.10
CA LEU A 514 -30.03 -0.86 13.33
C LEU A 514 -30.84 -1.70 14.33
N ASP A 515 -31.92 -2.30 13.87
CA ASP A 515 -32.78 -3.15 14.74
C ASP A 515 -32.09 -4.47 15.11
N PHE A 516 -31.15 -4.95 14.27
CA PHE A 516 -30.35 -6.12 14.59
C PHE A 516 -29.34 -5.82 15.71
N ALA A 517 -28.54 -4.77 15.56
CA ALA A 517 -27.53 -4.37 16.52
C ALA A 517 -28.15 -3.95 17.87
N SER A 518 -29.34 -3.35 17.87
CA SER A 518 -30.05 -2.94 19.10
C SER A 518 -30.42 -4.10 20.05
N GLN A 519 -30.25 -5.37 19.62
CA GLN A 519 -30.50 -6.55 20.45
C GLN A 519 -29.31 -6.93 21.34
N PHE A 520 -28.19 -6.22 21.24
CA PHE A 520 -26.93 -6.58 21.86
C PHE A 520 -26.40 -5.49 22.80
N ASP A 521 -25.71 -5.90 23.86
CA ASP A 521 -25.03 -4.97 24.77
C ASP A 521 -23.65 -4.56 24.25
N ARG A 522 -23.31 -3.27 24.43
CA ARG A 522 -22.00 -2.68 24.07
C ARG A 522 -21.63 -2.92 22.60
N VAL A 523 -22.58 -2.65 21.70
CA VAL A 523 -22.35 -2.67 20.26
C VAL A 523 -22.26 -1.28 19.68
N VAL A 524 -21.59 -1.22 18.54
CA VAL A 524 -21.34 -0.01 17.78
C VAL A 524 -21.59 -0.31 16.31
N LEU A 525 -22.29 0.58 15.61
CA LEU A 525 -22.40 0.56 14.15
C LEU A 525 -21.32 1.45 13.56
N ASP A 526 -20.56 0.91 12.61
CA ASP A 526 -19.54 1.66 11.87
C ASP A 526 -20.07 2.16 10.53
N MET A 527 -19.76 3.42 10.23
CA MET A 527 -20.11 4.15 9.03
C MET A 527 -18.88 4.81 8.43
N HIS A 528 -18.65 4.59 7.14
CA HIS A 528 -17.52 5.16 6.42
C HIS A 528 -18.03 6.26 5.48
N TYR A 529 -17.48 7.46 5.63
CA TYR A 529 -17.95 8.63 4.89
C TYR A 529 -16.82 9.32 4.13
N TYR A 530 -16.92 9.26 2.80
CA TYR A 530 -16.00 9.88 1.88
C TYR A 530 -16.72 10.89 0.98
N ALA A 531 -16.06 12.02 0.71
CA ALA A 531 -16.45 12.96 -0.36
C ALA A 531 -15.85 12.55 -1.72
N LEU A 532 -15.68 11.25 -1.90
CA LEU A 532 -14.95 10.61 -2.98
C LEU A 532 -15.74 9.38 -3.46
N PHE A 533 -15.32 8.80 -4.58
CA PHE A 533 -15.81 7.51 -5.13
C PHE A 533 -17.23 7.49 -5.71
N ASP A 534 -18.04 8.53 -5.50
CA ASP A 534 -19.30 8.76 -6.21
C ASP A 534 -19.13 9.89 -7.25
N LYS A 535 -19.58 9.66 -8.48
CA LYS A 535 -19.49 10.61 -9.60
C LYS A 535 -20.15 11.95 -9.31
N LYS A 536 -21.10 12.03 -8.38
CA LYS A 536 -21.69 13.31 -7.98
C LYS A 536 -20.63 14.31 -7.49
N PHE A 537 -19.61 13.82 -6.78
CA PHE A 537 -18.57 14.66 -6.20
C PHE A 537 -17.67 15.30 -7.27
N ASP A 538 -17.57 14.72 -8.47
CA ASP A 538 -16.80 15.28 -9.59
C ASP A 538 -17.29 16.69 -10.01
N SER A 539 -18.54 17.02 -9.66
CA SER A 539 -19.18 18.30 -9.99
C SER A 539 -19.40 19.22 -8.79
N PHE A 540 -19.08 18.77 -7.57
CA PHE A 540 -19.36 19.55 -6.36
C PHE A 540 -18.35 20.67 -6.19
N THR A 541 -18.84 21.85 -5.82
CA THR A 541 -17.99 22.95 -5.33
C THR A 541 -17.57 22.72 -3.88
N VAL A 542 -16.73 23.60 -3.34
CA VAL A 542 -16.42 23.63 -1.89
C VAL A 542 -17.69 23.67 -1.04
N GLN A 543 -18.65 24.53 -1.41
CA GLN A 543 -19.87 24.71 -0.62
C GLN A 543 -20.81 23.51 -0.76
N ASP A 544 -20.93 22.92 -1.95
CA ASP A 544 -21.76 21.73 -2.15
C ASP A 544 -21.27 20.55 -1.29
N ASN A 545 -19.94 20.37 -1.19
CA ASN A 545 -19.35 19.39 -0.29
C ASN A 545 -19.68 19.69 1.17
N ILE A 546 -19.47 20.93 1.63
CA ILE A 546 -19.79 21.32 3.01
C ILE A 546 -21.28 21.09 3.34
N ASP A 547 -22.18 21.48 2.44
CA ASP A 547 -23.62 21.35 2.62
C ASP A 547 -24.06 19.88 2.59
N TYR A 548 -23.41 19.04 1.78
CA TYR A 548 -23.65 17.60 1.78
C TYR A 548 -23.39 16.98 3.16
N PHE A 549 -22.28 17.31 3.82
CA PHE A 549 -22.01 16.78 5.17
C PHE A 549 -22.95 17.38 6.22
N ASN A 550 -23.14 18.69 6.20
CA ASN A 550 -23.97 19.39 7.19
C ASN A 550 -25.43 18.98 7.16
N ASN A 551 -25.94 18.57 5.99
CA ASN A 551 -27.34 18.21 5.81
C ASN A 551 -27.53 16.70 5.71
N PHE A 552 -26.97 16.07 4.68
CA PHE A 552 -27.22 14.66 4.37
C PHE A 552 -26.56 13.73 5.38
N ILE A 553 -25.24 13.83 5.56
CA ILE A 553 -24.50 12.94 6.48
C ILE A 553 -24.92 13.18 7.93
N ALA A 554 -25.16 14.43 8.32
CA ALA A 554 -25.71 14.75 9.62
C ALA A 554 -27.08 14.11 9.86
N SER A 555 -27.95 14.08 8.84
CA SER A 555 -29.25 13.41 8.91
C SER A 555 -29.10 11.90 9.07
N GLU A 556 -28.18 11.26 8.35
CA GLU A 556 -27.92 9.82 8.47
C GLU A 556 -27.43 9.45 9.88
N ILE A 557 -26.43 10.16 10.41
CA ILE A 557 -25.92 9.92 11.78
C ILE A 557 -27.05 10.11 12.81
N ASN A 558 -27.87 11.15 12.66
CA ASN A 558 -29.01 11.39 13.55
C ASN A 558 -30.07 10.27 13.47
N ALA A 559 -30.29 9.67 12.30
CA ALA A 559 -31.26 8.59 12.14
C ALA A 559 -30.80 7.28 12.82
N ILE A 560 -29.49 7.06 12.89
CA ILE A 560 -28.87 5.91 13.58
C ILE A 560 -28.87 6.11 15.10
N ASN A 561 -28.58 7.34 15.55
CA ASN A 561 -28.55 7.69 16.97
C ASN A 561 -29.94 7.58 17.63
N ARG A 562 -30.21 6.45 18.30
CA ARG A 562 -31.42 6.24 19.12
C ARG A 562 -31.06 6.15 20.61
N PRO A 563 -31.90 6.64 21.55
CA PRO A 563 -31.62 6.63 22.98
C PRO A 563 -31.23 5.26 23.57
N ASP A 564 -31.77 4.17 23.00
CA ASP A 564 -31.51 2.80 23.41
C ASP A 564 -30.91 1.95 22.26
N GLY A 565 -30.34 2.62 21.26
CA GLY A 565 -29.72 1.97 20.09
C GLY A 565 -28.24 1.63 20.30
N PRO A 566 -27.61 0.96 19.31
CA PRO A 566 -26.16 0.84 19.26
C PRO A 566 -25.50 2.23 19.26
N LEU A 567 -24.24 2.30 19.70
CA LEU A 567 -23.45 3.50 19.52
C LEU A 567 -23.10 3.68 18.03
N THR A 568 -22.81 4.90 17.61
CA THR A 568 -22.46 5.22 16.22
C THR A 568 -20.99 5.60 16.14
N PHE A 569 -20.25 5.02 15.20
CA PHE A 569 -18.85 5.31 14.93
C PHE A 569 -18.68 5.75 13.48
N VAL A 570 -17.88 6.79 13.26
CA VAL A 570 -17.40 7.15 11.93
C VAL A 570 -15.98 6.59 11.79
N GLY A 571 -15.87 5.31 11.47
CA GLY A 571 -14.61 4.55 11.50
C GLY A 571 -13.64 4.92 10.40
N GLU A 572 -14.12 5.49 9.29
CA GLU A 572 -13.26 6.01 8.24
C GLU A 572 -13.81 7.30 7.63
N TRP A 573 -12.92 8.29 7.51
CA TRP A 573 -13.14 9.53 6.78
C TRP A 573 -11.81 10.22 6.44
N VAL A 574 -11.84 11.10 5.44
CA VAL A 574 -10.74 12.03 5.10
C VAL A 574 -11.26 13.42 4.77
N ALA A 575 -10.35 14.39 4.80
CA ALA A 575 -10.58 15.74 4.30
C ALA A 575 -10.16 15.90 2.82
N GLU A 576 -10.06 14.81 2.08
CA GLU A 576 -9.79 14.82 0.63
C GLU A 576 -11.10 14.82 -0.17
N TRP A 577 -11.09 15.48 -1.33
CA TRP A 577 -12.25 15.67 -2.20
C TRP A 577 -11.85 15.87 -3.69
N GLN A 578 -12.82 15.97 -4.59
CA GLN A 578 -12.58 16.18 -6.03
C GLN A 578 -12.41 17.64 -6.45
N VAL A 579 -12.49 18.60 -5.52
CA VAL A 579 -12.41 20.04 -5.85
C VAL A 579 -10.99 20.41 -6.27
N LYS A 580 -10.85 20.92 -7.50
CA LYS A 580 -9.56 21.40 -8.04
C LYS A 580 -9.22 22.80 -7.53
N ASP A 581 -7.93 23.06 -7.38
CA ASP A 581 -7.37 24.37 -7.01
C ASP A 581 -7.92 24.96 -5.69
N ALA A 582 -8.41 24.10 -4.79
CA ALA A 582 -8.93 24.50 -3.49
C ALA A 582 -7.82 25.07 -2.60
N THR A 583 -8.13 26.14 -1.87
CA THR A 583 -7.18 26.77 -0.97
C THR A 583 -7.04 25.96 0.33
N LYS A 584 -5.97 26.22 1.08
CA LYS A 584 -5.82 25.70 2.45
C LYS A 584 -7.02 26.04 3.34
N GLU A 585 -7.59 27.23 3.20
CA GLU A 585 -8.77 27.65 3.97
C GLU A 585 -10.01 26.83 3.59
N ASP A 586 -10.16 26.46 2.31
CA ASP A 586 -11.27 25.60 1.87
C ASP A 586 -11.17 24.21 2.50
N PHE A 587 -9.98 23.60 2.51
CA PHE A 587 -9.75 22.33 3.20
C PHE A 587 -10.00 22.43 4.72
N GLN A 588 -9.59 23.52 5.36
CA GLN A 588 -9.90 23.77 6.77
C GLN A 588 -11.41 23.88 7.02
N ARG A 589 -12.14 24.64 6.18
CA ARG A 589 -13.60 24.79 6.27
C ARG A 589 -14.29 23.44 6.10
N PHE A 590 -13.84 22.62 5.14
CA PHE A 590 -14.38 21.30 4.88
C PHE A 590 -14.13 20.32 6.05
N ALA A 591 -12.88 20.21 6.50
CA ALA A 591 -12.52 19.35 7.63
C ALA A 591 -13.28 19.75 8.92
N ASN A 592 -13.45 21.06 9.16
CA ASN A 592 -14.22 21.56 10.29
C ASN A 592 -15.71 21.19 10.20
N ALA A 593 -16.32 21.27 9.00
CA ALA A 593 -17.71 20.86 8.79
C ALA A 593 -17.89 19.36 9.05
N GLN A 594 -17.01 18.53 8.49
CA GLN A 594 -16.98 17.09 8.75
C GLN A 594 -16.86 16.78 10.25
N MET A 595 -15.89 17.38 10.94
CA MET A 595 -15.71 17.18 12.37
C MET A 595 -16.91 17.63 13.21
N ALA A 596 -17.57 18.74 12.84
CA ALA A 596 -18.78 19.20 13.52
C ALA A 596 -19.92 18.18 13.41
N VAL A 597 -20.02 17.50 12.27
CA VAL A 597 -20.99 16.43 12.03
C VAL A 597 -20.59 15.15 12.77
N TYR A 598 -19.33 14.71 12.66
CA TYR A 598 -18.86 13.46 13.27
C TYR A 598 -18.79 13.50 14.79
N ARG A 599 -18.73 14.67 15.41
CA ARG A 599 -18.91 14.83 16.87
C ARG A 599 -20.30 14.40 17.37
N LYS A 600 -21.27 14.22 16.47
CA LYS A 600 -22.60 13.65 16.79
C LYS A 600 -22.56 12.13 16.90
N ALA A 601 -21.54 11.45 16.37
CA ALA A 601 -21.37 10.01 16.52
C ALA A 601 -21.09 9.68 17.99
N THR A 602 -21.90 8.81 18.57
CA THR A 602 -21.91 8.58 20.03
C THR A 602 -20.73 7.73 20.53
N PHE A 603 -20.04 7.01 19.64
CA PHE A 603 -18.79 6.32 19.94
C PHE A 603 -17.57 7.18 19.59
N GLY A 604 -17.61 7.94 18.48
CA GLY A 604 -16.56 8.83 18.03
C GLY A 604 -16.21 8.65 16.56
N TRP A 605 -14.95 8.89 16.19
CA TRP A 605 -14.47 8.81 14.80
C TRP A 605 -13.01 8.34 14.69
N ALA A 606 -12.64 7.83 13.52
CA ALA A 606 -11.26 7.52 13.15
C ALA A 606 -10.91 8.05 11.75
N TYR A 607 -9.82 8.83 11.65
CA TYR A 607 -9.34 9.39 10.38
C TYR A 607 -8.60 8.33 9.56
N TRP A 608 -8.87 8.21 8.27
CA TRP A 608 -8.19 7.27 7.38
C TRP A 608 -7.11 7.97 6.53
N THR A 609 -5.84 7.97 6.86
CA THR A 609 -5.10 7.13 7.82
C THR A 609 -4.12 8.00 8.59
N TYR A 610 -3.37 7.42 9.53
CA TYR A 610 -2.37 8.14 10.32
C TYR A 610 -1.26 8.76 9.45
N LYS A 611 -0.75 7.99 8.47
CA LYS A 611 0.36 8.37 7.57
C LYS A 611 0.03 8.02 6.13
N ASN A 612 0.28 8.93 5.20
CA ASN A 612 0.08 8.70 3.77
C ASN A 612 0.98 9.62 2.93
N VAL A 613 1.31 9.20 1.69
CA VAL A 613 1.94 10.06 0.66
C VAL A 613 1.11 11.25 0.26
N ASN A 614 -0.21 11.09 0.28
CA ASN A 614 -1.13 12.14 -0.07
C ASN A 614 -1.49 12.87 1.22
N ASN A 615 -1.12 14.15 1.28
CA ASN A 615 -1.19 14.95 2.50
C ASN A 615 -2.58 14.96 3.17
N HIS A 616 -3.67 15.10 2.41
CA HIS A 616 -5.04 15.09 2.97
C HIS A 616 -5.58 13.68 3.27
N TRP A 617 -4.77 12.64 3.09
CA TRP A 617 -5.02 11.29 3.61
C TRP A 617 -4.15 10.99 4.84
N SER A 618 -3.30 11.92 5.26
CA SER A 618 -2.37 11.76 6.39
C SER A 618 -2.84 12.59 7.57
N MET A 619 -3.41 11.95 8.60
CA MET A 619 -3.82 12.63 9.83
C MET A 619 -2.64 13.36 10.48
N GLN A 620 -1.45 12.75 10.48
CA GLN A 620 -0.23 13.38 11.00
C GLN A 620 0.06 14.72 10.33
N TRP A 621 -0.11 14.81 9.01
CA TRP A 621 0.08 16.05 8.26
C TRP A 621 -1.06 17.04 8.49
N MET A 622 -2.30 16.54 8.51
CA MET A 622 -3.49 17.36 8.68
C MET A 622 -3.55 18.06 10.04
N MET A 623 -2.92 17.51 11.08
CA MET A 623 -2.88 18.12 12.42
C MET A 623 -2.08 19.44 12.49
N ASP A 624 -1.31 19.81 11.45
CA ASP A 624 -0.59 21.09 11.40
C ASP A 624 -0.68 21.75 10.01
N PRO A 625 -1.52 22.78 9.78
CA PRO A 625 -2.54 23.34 10.68
C PRO A 625 -3.95 23.23 10.08
N TYR A 626 -4.34 22.07 9.55
CA TYR A 626 -5.66 21.89 8.92
C TYR A 626 -6.75 21.47 9.91
N ILE A 627 -6.40 20.60 10.86
CA ILE A 627 -7.29 20.07 11.90
C ILE A 627 -6.69 20.38 13.26
N SER A 628 -7.45 21.07 14.13
CA SER A 628 -7.07 21.28 15.53
C SER A 628 -8.01 20.51 16.46
N LEU A 629 -7.42 19.67 17.30
CA LEU A 629 -8.13 18.96 18.37
C LEU A 629 -8.11 19.72 19.70
N GLY A 630 -7.39 20.86 19.78
CA GLY A 630 -7.04 21.57 21.01
C GLY A 630 -8.14 22.38 21.71
N ASN A 631 -9.38 22.33 21.24
CA ASN A 631 -10.54 23.00 21.84
C ASN A 631 -11.70 22.03 22.15
N ALA A 632 -11.39 20.76 22.42
CA ALA A 632 -12.39 19.71 22.71
C ALA A 632 -12.46 19.36 24.20
#